data_AF-A0AAJ4REA9-F1
#
_entry.id   AF-A0AAJ4REA9-F1
#
_cell.length_a   1.000
_cell.length_b   1.000
_cell.length_c   1.000
_cell.angle_alpha   90.00
_cell.angle_beta   90.00
_cell.angle_gamma   90.00
#
_symmetry.space_group_name_H-M   'P 1'
#
loop_
_entity.id
_entity.type
_entity.pdbx_description
1 polymer ?
#
loop_
_entity_poly.entity_id
_entity_poly.type
_entity_poly.pdbx_seq_one_letter_code
_entity_poly.pdbx_strand_id
1 'polypeptide(L)'
;MYFGLFGMHLLFVISWVVFLLLLIKSIQNDTKDKVIFTLLSLFFMVAVLGVGTKMMLLNPNVAKVGIWLHVKLSFDILLMIENLVLAFVVFKKKTISSKALEIMFWLSYLVFMFMVYLSVFKPM
;
A
#
# COMPACT_ATOMS: atom_id res chain seq x y z
N MET A 1 -24.58 3.89 7.61
CA MET A 1 -24.30 3.14 6.36
C MET A 1 -22.83 3.31 5.94
N TYR A 2 -21.87 2.92 6.79
CA TYR A 2 -20.43 3.14 6.57
C TYR A 2 -19.57 1.86 6.57
N PHE A 3 -20.17 0.74 6.98
CA PHE A 3 -19.45 -0.53 7.16
C PHE A 3 -18.97 -1.13 5.84
N GLY A 4 -19.77 -1.02 4.77
CA GLY A 4 -19.40 -1.51 3.44
C GLY A 4 -18.22 -0.75 2.81
N LEU A 5 -18.15 0.57 2.98
CA LEU A 5 -17.03 1.39 2.50
C LEU A 5 -15.75 1.06 3.28
N PHE A 6 -15.84 0.89 4.59
CA PHE A 6 -14.70 0.49 5.41
C PHE A 6 -14.17 -0.91 5.04
N GLY A 7 -15.06 -1.89 4.87
CA GLY A 7 -14.69 -3.24 4.42
C GLY A 7 -14.04 -3.25 3.03
N MET A 8 -14.59 -2.47 2.09
CA MET A 8 -14.02 -2.32 0.75
C MET A 8 -12.63 -1.67 0.78
N HIS A 9 -12.45 -0.63 1.58
CA HIS A 9 -11.14 0.01 1.75
C HIS A 9 -10.12 -0.97 2.32
N LEU A 10 -10.47 -1.73 3.35
CA LEU A 10 -9.58 -2.74 3.92
C LEU A 10 -9.19 -3.81 2.88
N LEU A 11 -10.15 -4.31 2.11
CA LEU A 11 -9.90 -5.27 1.04
C LEU A 11 -8.95 -4.70 -0.02
N PHE A 12 -9.12 -3.45 -0.42
CA PHE A 12 -8.22 -2.79 -1.37
C PHE A 12 -6.82 -2.58 -0.81
N VAL A 13 -6.68 -2.23 0.47
CA VAL A 13 -5.36 -2.10 1.13
C VAL A 13 -4.65 -3.45 1.18
N ILE A 14 -5.34 -4.52 1.59
CA ILE A 14 -4.77 -5.88 1.59
C ILE A 14 -4.35 -6.28 0.18
N SER A 15 -5.24 -6.09 -0.80
CA SER A 15 -4.96 -6.44 -2.20
C SER A 15 -3.75 -5.65 -2.72
N TRP A 16 -3.71 -4.34 -2.46
CA TRP A 16 -2.60 -3.48 -2.86
C TRP A 16 -1.27 -3.99 -2.32
N VAL A 17 -1.19 -4.30 -1.01
CA VAL A 17 0.06 -4.76 -0.40
C VAL A 17 0.46 -6.14 -0.91
N VAL A 18 -0.48 -7.07 -1.08
CA VAL A 18 -0.16 -8.38 -1.67
C VAL A 18 0.46 -8.20 -3.06
N PHE A 19 -0.10 -7.34 -3.92
CA PHE A 19 0.48 -7.08 -5.23
C PHE A 19 1.83 -6.34 -5.16
N LEU A 20 2.03 -5.46 -4.18
CA LEU A 20 3.33 -4.80 -3.94
C LEU A 20 4.40 -5.83 -3.54
N LEU A 21 4.09 -6.76 -2.62
CA LEU A 21 5.03 -7.79 -2.19
C LEU A 21 5.34 -8.78 -3.32
N LEU A 22 4.33 -9.16 -4.12
CA LEU A 22 4.52 -9.97 -5.33
C LEU A 22 5.36 -9.23 -6.37
N LEU A 23 5.17 -7.92 -6.54
CA LEU A 23 6.01 -7.08 -7.39
C LEU A 23 7.47 -7.14 -6.93
N ILE A 24 7.75 -6.92 -5.65
CA ILE A 24 9.12 -6.97 -5.12
C ILE A 24 9.77 -8.34 -5.41
N LYS A 25 9.06 -9.45 -5.14
CA LYS A 25 9.59 -10.79 -5.43
C LYS A 25 9.75 -11.08 -6.92
N SER A 26 8.84 -10.58 -7.75
CA SER A 26 8.95 -10.74 -9.20
C SER A 26 10.15 -9.98 -9.78
N ILE A 27 10.48 -8.81 -9.24
CA ILE A 27 11.70 -8.07 -9.61
C ILE A 27 12.93 -8.83 -9.13
N GLN A 28 12.91 -9.34 -7.90
CA GLN A 28 14.04 -10.06 -7.31
C GLN A 28 14.41 -11.33 -8.10
N ASN A 29 13.39 -12.05 -8.56
CA ASN A 29 13.56 -13.30 -9.32
C ASN A 29 13.55 -13.09 -10.84
N ASP A 30 13.54 -11.85 -11.30
CA ASP A 30 13.46 -11.45 -12.71
C ASP A 30 12.36 -12.16 -13.52
N THR A 31 11.17 -12.31 -12.92
CA THR A 31 10.05 -13.00 -13.58
C THR A 31 9.37 -12.10 -14.61
N LYS A 32 8.72 -12.73 -15.60
CA LYS A 32 7.95 -11.99 -16.63
C LYS A 32 6.71 -11.29 -16.05
N ASP A 33 6.18 -11.81 -14.95
CA ASP A 33 4.93 -11.33 -14.34
C ASP A 33 5.08 -9.98 -13.62
N LYS A 34 6.31 -9.49 -13.43
CA LYS A 34 6.59 -8.20 -12.79
C LYS A 34 5.84 -7.02 -13.39
N VAL A 35 5.57 -7.05 -14.70
CA VAL A 35 4.78 -6.02 -15.38
C VAL A 35 3.32 -6.07 -14.93
N ILE A 36 2.73 -7.27 -14.84
CA ILE A 36 1.34 -7.45 -14.41
C ILE A 36 1.20 -7.05 -12.94
N PHE A 37 2.13 -7.47 -12.08
CA PHE A 37 2.12 -7.08 -10.67
C PHE A 37 2.32 -5.58 -10.47
N THR A 38 3.13 -4.92 -11.32
CA THR A 38 3.25 -3.45 -11.34
C THR A 38 1.91 -2.78 -11.66
N LEU A 39 1.21 -3.25 -12.69
CA LEU A 39 -0.06 -2.66 -13.09
C LEU A 39 -1.14 -2.87 -12.01
N LEU A 40 -1.21 -4.08 -11.44
CA LEU A 40 -2.14 -4.40 -10.36
C LEU A 40 -1.84 -3.60 -9.09
N SER A 41 -0.57 -3.49 -8.68
CA SER A 41 -0.20 -2.71 -7.50
C SER A 41 -0.53 -1.23 -7.68
N LEU A 42 -0.29 -0.65 -8.87
CA LEU A 42 -0.66 0.74 -9.17
C LEU A 42 -2.18 0.94 -9.19
N PHE A 43 -2.93 0.01 -9.79
CA PHE A 43 -4.38 0.08 -9.82
C PHE A 43 -4.97 0.08 -8.40
N PHE A 44 -4.55 -0.87 -7.57
CA PHE A 44 -5.05 -0.95 -6.19
C PHE A 44 -4.58 0.23 -5.33
N MET A 45 -3.37 0.75 -5.55
CA MET A 45 -2.90 1.99 -4.91
C MET A 45 -3.87 3.16 -5.15
N VAL A 46 -4.27 3.37 -6.40
CA VAL A 46 -5.22 4.43 -6.77
C VAL A 46 -6.62 4.15 -6.20
N ALA A 47 -7.06 2.89 -6.19
CA ALA A 47 -8.33 2.50 -5.59
C ALA A 47 -8.37 2.76 -4.06
N VAL A 48 -7.27 2.45 -3.35
CA VAL A 48 -7.11 2.74 -1.91
C VAL A 48 -7.24 4.23 -1.64
N LEU A 49 -6.55 5.07 -2.43
CA LEU A 49 -6.66 6.53 -2.33
C LEU A 49 -8.10 7.01 -2.57
N GLY A 50 -8.74 6.56 -3.66
CA GLY A 50 -10.09 6.97 -4.01
C GLY A 50 -11.12 6.63 -2.93
N VAL A 51 -11.12 5.39 -2.43
CA VAL A 51 -12.04 4.97 -1.36
C VAL A 51 -11.69 5.65 -0.04
N GLY A 52 -10.40 5.77 0.30
CA GLY A 52 -9.92 6.43 1.51
C GLY A 52 -10.34 7.90 1.58
N THR A 53 -10.13 8.67 0.51
CA THR A 53 -10.58 10.07 0.41
C THR A 53 -12.09 10.19 0.53
N LYS A 54 -12.86 9.32 -0.15
CA LYS A 54 -14.33 9.30 -0.04
C LYS A 54 -14.78 9.05 1.40
N MET A 55 -14.13 8.15 2.13
CA MET A 55 -14.43 7.91 3.55
C MET A 55 -14.13 9.12 4.43
N MET A 56 -13.02 9.83 4.20
CA MET A 56 -12.68 11.04 4.95
C MET A 56 -13.67 12.19 4.69
N LEU A 57 -14.10 12.38 3.43
CA LEU A 57 -15.09 13.40 3.07
C LEU A 57 -16.47 13.13 3.68
N LEU A 58 -16.88 11.85 3.74
CA LEU A 58 -18.16 11.45 4.32
C LEU A 58 -18.16 11.43 5.85
N ASN A 59 -16.98 11.42 6.48
CA ASN A 59 -16.86 11.48 7.94
C ASN A 59 -15.78 12.51 8.35
N PRO A 60 -16.09 13.82 8.26
CA PRO A 60 -15.13 14.89 8.53
C PRO A 60 -14.66 14.90 9.99
N ASN A 61 -15.39 14.27 10.91
CA ASN A 61 -14.93 14.09 12.29
C ASN A 61 -13.73 13.14 12.34
N VAL A 62 -13.68 12.08 11.52
CA VAL A 62 -12.51 11.18 11.43
C VAL A 62 -11.27 11.93 10.93
N ALA A 63 -11.43 12.87 10.00
CA ALA A 63 -10.33 13.73 9.55
C ALA A 63 -9.77 14.63 10.67
N LYS A 64 -10.58 14.91 11.71
CA LYS A 64 -10.16 15.65 12.92
C LYS A 64 -9.63 14.74 14.04
N VAL A 65 -9.79 13.41 13.93
CA VAL A 65 -9.29 12.44 14.92
C VAL A 65 -7.78 12.21 14.72
N GLY A 66 -6.99 13.07 15.34
CA GLY A 66 -5.76 12.72 16.05
C GLY A 66 -4.52 12.31 15.25
N ILE A 67 -3.38 12.43 15.92
CA ILE A 67 -2.04 12.01 15.49
C ILE A 67 -2.04 10.61 14.83
N TRP A 68 -2.92 9.70 15.27
CA TRP A 68 -3.06 8.35 14.73
C TRP A 68 -3.34 8.30 13.21
N LEU A 69 -4.27 9.13 12.70
CA LEU A 69 -4.60 9.13 11.27
C LEU A 69 -3.42 9.65 10.45
N HIS A 70 -2.71 10.66 10.95
CA HIS A 70 -1.51 11.20 10.32
C HIS A 70 -0.36 10.19 10.27
N VAL A 71 -0.17 9.41 11.34
CA VAL A 71 0.84 8.34 11.38
C VAL A 71 0.51 7.28 10.33
N LYS A 72 -0.74 6.80 10.27
CA LYS A 72 -1.15 5.84 9.25
C LYS A 72 -0.95 6.37 7.83
N LEU A 73 -1.40 7.60 7.56
CA LEU A 73 -1.26 8.23 6.25
C LEU A 73 0.21 8.40 5.84
N SER A 74 1.10 8.70 6.80
CA SER A 74 2.54 8.81 6.54
C SER A 74 3.11 7.48 6.05
N PHE A 75 2.73 6.36 6.67
CA PHE A 75 3.13 5.02 6.20
C PHE A 75 2.53 4.67 4.84
N ASP A 76 1.25 4.99 4.61
CA ASP A 76 0.61 4.84 3.29
C ASP A 76 1.43 5.57 2.20
N ILE A 77 1.78 6.84 2.42
CA ILE A 77 2.55 7.65 1.47
C ILE A 77 3.93 7.04 1.20
N LEU A 78 4.63 6.56 2.23
CA LEU A 78 5.94 5.91 2.05
C LEU A 78 5.84 4.67 1.16
N LEU A 79 4.84 3.80 1.39
CA LEU A 79 4.59 2.62 0.56
C LEU A 79 4.15 3.01 -0.87
N MET A 80 3.42 4.11 -1.04
CA MET A 80 3.07 4.62 -2.37
C MET A 80 4.31 5.07 -3.14
N ILE A 81 5.22 5.80 -2.49
CA ILE A 81 6.49 6.21 -3.10
C ILE A 81 7.32 4.98 -3.47
N GLU A 82 7.42 3.99 -2.57
CA GLU A 82 8.09 2.71 -2.84
C GLU A 82 7.51 2.02 -4.07
N ASN A 83 6.18 1.89 -4.15
CA ASN A 83 5.49 1.28 -5.29
C ASN A 83 5.79 2.02 -6.61
N LEU A 84 5.79 3.36 -6.59
CA LEU A 84 6.14 4.19 -7.75
C LEU A 84 7.60 4.01 -8.17
N VAL A 85 8.53 3.91 -7.22
CA VAL A 85 9.95 3.65 -7.50
C VAL A 85 10.13 2.27 -8.14
N LEU A 86 9.47 1.24 -7.61
CA LEU A 86 9.51 -0.11 -8.18
C LEU A 86 8.88 -0.15 -9.58
N ALA A 87 7.76 0.54 -9.80
CA ALA A 87 7.17 0.68 -11.12
C ALA A 87 8.12 1.35 -12.11
N PHE A 88 8.78 2.44 -11.69
CA PHE A 88 9.80 3.11 -12.51
C PHE A 88 10.96 2.16 -12.86
N VAL A 89 11.42 1.35 -11.90
CA VAL A 89 12.49 0.36 -12.12
C VAL A 89 12.06 -0.67 -13.17
N VAL A 90 10.84 -1.20 -13.07
CA VAL A 90 10.29 -2.16 -14.05
C VAL A 90 10.19 -1.54 -15.44
N PHE A 91 9.58 -0.37 -15.58
CA PHE A 91 9.35 0.26 -16.88
C PHE A 91 10.63 0.80 -17.53
N LYS A 92 11.60 1.27 -16.74
CA LYS A 92 12.91 1.69 -17.23
C LYS A 92 13.91 0.55 -17.34
N LYS A 93 13.50 -0.69 -17.05
CA LYS A 93 14.35 -1.89 -17.07
C LYS A 93 15.63 -1.70 -16.25
N LYS A 94 15.53 -0.99 -15.12
CA LYS A 94 16.64 -0.83 -14.18
C LYS A 94 16.75 -2.07 -13.30
N THR A 95 17.94 -2.27 -12.73
CA THR A 95 18.19 -3.36 -11.78
C THR A 95 18.30 -2.79 -10.37
N ILE A 96 17.83 -3.57 -9.39
CA ILE A 96 18.04 -3.34 -7.97
C ILE A 96 18.73 -4.59 -7.43
N SER A 97 19.63 -4.42 -6.45
CA SER A 97 20.30 -5.56 -5.83
C SER A 97 19.29 -6.45 -5.10
N SER A 98 19.49 -7.77 -5.17
CA SER A 98 18.62 -8.75 -4.49
C SER A 98 18.50 -8.48 -2.98
N LYS A 99 19.61 -8.08 -2.34
CA LYS A 99 19.62 -7.69 -0.92
C LYS A 99 18.73 -6.47 -0.63
N ALA A 100 18.75 -5.45 -1.49
CA ALA A 100 17.90 -4.28 -1.31
C ALA A 100 16.42 -4.64 -1.47
N LEU A 101 16.08 -5.48 -2.47
CA LEU A 101 14.71 -5.96 -2.66
C LEU A 101 14.22 -6.82 -1.49
N GLU A 102 15.09 -7.63 -0.89
CA GLU A 102 14.76 -8.41 0.30
C GLU A 102 14.48 -7.52 1.52
N ILE A 103 15.29 -6.48 1.73
CA ILE A 103 15.04 -5.48 2.79
C ILE A 103 13.72 -4.75 2.54
N MET A 104 13.48 -4.30 1.31
CA MET A 104 12.23 -3.64 0.90
C MET A 104 11.02 -4.54 1.16
N PHE A 105 11.10 -5.82 0.80
CA PHE A 105 10.04 -6.80 1.04
C PHE A 105 9.66 -6.89 2.52
N TRP A 106 10.64 -7.10 3.40
CA TRP A 106 10.39 -7.24 4.83
C TRP A 106 9.92 -5.93 5.46
N LEU A 107 10.45 -4.80 5.03
CA LEU A 107 10.03 -3.48 5.52
C LEU A 107 8.58 -3.18 5.10
N SER A 108 8.23 -3.39 3.82
CA SER A 108 6.86 -3.28 3.31
C SER A 108 5.90 -4.17 4.09
N TYR A 109 6.28 -5.42 4.35
CA TYR A 109 5.48 -6.37 5.12
C TYR A 109 5.25 -5.90 6.56
N LEU A 110 6.30 -5.46 7.26
CA LEU A 110 6.20 -4.97 8.65
C LEU A 110 5.36 -3.70 8.75
N VAL A 111 5.56 -2.75 7.83
CA VAL A 111 4.75 -1.52 7.77
C VAL A 111 3.28 -1.86 7.55
N PHE A 112 2.97 -2.79 6.65
CA PHE A 112 1.60 -3.24 6.45
C PHE A 112 0.99 -3.89 7.70
N MET A 113 1.71 -4.80 8.37
CA MET A 113 1.24 -5.40 9.62
C MET A 113 0.96 -4.34 10.69
N PHE A 114 1.82 -3.32 10.78
CA PHE A 114 1.61 -2.18 11.67
C PHE A 114 0.38 -1.36 11.27
N MET A 115 0.13 -1.14 9.98
CA MET A 115 -1.05 -0.42 9.51
C MET A 115 -2.36 -1.18 9.72
N VAL A 116 -2.35 -2.51 9.59
CA VAL A 116 -3.48 -3.38 9.96
C VAL A 116 -3.73 -3.29 11.46
N TYR A 117 -2.68 -3.41 12.27
CA TYR A 117 -2.76 -3.24 13.72
C TYR A 117 -3.39 -1.88 14.07
N LEU A 118 -2.87 -0.78 13.51
CA LEU A 118 -3.43 0.54 13.72
C LEU A 118 -4.91 0.58 13.33
N SER A 119 -5.29 0.01 12.19
CA SER A 119 -6.66 0.04 11.66
C SER A 119 -7.66 -0.76 12.50
N VAL A 120 -7.23 -1.85 13.14
CA VAL A 120 -8.06 -2.69 14.03
C VAL A 120 -8.13 -2.09 15.44
N PHE A 121 -7.00 -1.65 15.98
CA PHE A 121 -6.89 -1.10 17.33
C PHE A 121 -7.01 0.42 17.37
N LYS A 122 -7.77 1.01 16.42
CA LYS A 122 -8.06 2.44 16.41
C LYS A 122 -8.54 2.84 17.82
N PRO A 123 -7.93 3.84 18.48
CA PRO A 123 -8.43 4.31 19.75
C PRO A 123 -9.88 4.79 19.54
N MET A 124 -10.81 4.19 20.29
CA MET A 124 -12.22 4.59 20.33
C MET A 124 -12.35 6.01 20.86
#